data_AF-A0A1M2V3X2-F1
#
_entry.id   AF-A0A1M2V3X2-F1
#
_cell.length_a   1.000
_cell.length_b   1.000
_cell.length_c   1.000
_cell.angle_alpha   90.00
_cell.angle_beta   90.00
_cell.angle_gamma   90.00
#
_symmetry.space_group_name_H-M   'P 1'
#
loop_
_entity.id
_entity.type
_entity.pdbx_description
1 polymer ?
#
loop_
_entity_poly.entity_id
_entity_poly.type
_entity_poly.pdbx_seq_one_letter_code
_entity_poly.pdbx_strand_id
1 'polypeptide(L)'
;VRRHEADEAATYGGIAIACSDSIDPRGTSMKDVFKNTIAATQSANGSHLFTPVWPISWNYCSFWPERAMERYTGPFNKTLANKVLIANNCLDAATPLKGAQALAKIMGDNAALVVQEGIGVSRAVMGTWLDY
;
A
#
# COMPACT_ATOMS: atom_id res chain seq x y z
N VAL A 1 38.68 -22.77 -0.04
CA VAL A 1 37.64 -21.76 0.29
C VAL A 1 36.36 -22.16 -0.43
N ARG A 2 35.50 -22.94 0.22
CA ARG A 2 34.16 -23.25 -0.31
C ARG A 2 33.27 -22.07 0.02
N ARG A 3 32.77 -21.36 -0.98
CA ARG A 3 31.64 -20.45 -0.77
C ARG A 3 30.48 -21.33 -0.33
N HIS A 4 29.98 -21.11 0.89
CA HIS A 4 28.64 -21.53 1.22
C HIS A 4 27.73 -20.69 0.32
N GLU A 5 27.29 -21.26 -0.78
CA GLU A 5 26.05 -20.84 -1.42
C GLU A 5 24.98 -21.10 -0.36
N ALA A 6 24.56 -20.04 0.34
CA ALA A 6 23.39 -20.11 1.17
C ALA A 6 22.24 -20.47 0.23
N ASP A 7 21.68 -21.65 0.43
CA ASP A 7 20.41 -22.05 -0.15
C ASP A 7 19.39 -21.02 0.37
N GLU A 8 19.09 -20.02 -0.45
CA GLU A 8 18.23 -18.89 -0.11
C GLU A 8 16.80 -19.43 -0.03
N ALA A 9 16.45 -20.02 1.12
CA ALA A 9 15.09 -20.40 1.41
C ALA A 9 14.19 -19.19 1.15
N ALA A 10 13.17 -19.36 0.30
CA ALA A 10 12.29 -18.27 -0.08
C ALA A 10 11.78 -17.54 1.17
N THR A 11 12.08 -16.25 1.29
CA THR A 11 11.73 -15.49 2.49
C THR A 11 10.28 -15.04 2.39
N TYR A 12 9.39 -15.69 3.13
CA TYR A 12 7.96 -15.33 3.18
C TYR A 12 7.65 -14.12 4.07
N GLY A 13 8.67 -13.46 4.61
CA GLY A 13 8.52 -12.36 5.57
C GLY A 13 7.63 -11.22 5.05
N GLY A 14 7.79 -10.81 3.80
CA GLY A 14 6.97 -9.76 3.20
C GLY A 14 5.48 -10.12 3.12
N ILE A 15 5.17 -11.36 2.71
CA ILE A 15 3.80 -11.87 2.64
C ILE A 15 3.21 -11.98 4.05
N ALA A 16 3.98 -12.51 5.00
CA ALA A 16 3.54 -12.67 6.37
C ALA A 16 3.18 -11.34 7.01
N ILE A 17 4.06 -10.34 6.94
CA ILE A 17 3.80 -8.99 7.47
C ILE A 17 2.56 -8.40 6.80
N ALA A 18 2.52 -8.42 5.48
CA ALA A 18 1.48 -7.73 4.74
C ALA A 18 0.08 -8.36 4.94
N CYS A 19 0.00 -9.69 5.08
CA CYS A 19 -1.26 -10.35 5.42
C CYS A 19 -1.65 -10.21 6.89
N SER A 20 -0.67 -10.22 7.80
CA SER A 20 -0.94 -9.97 9.22
C SER A 20 -1.47 -8.54 9.47
N ASP A 21 -1.05 -7.57 8.65
CA ASP A 21 -1.51 -6.17 8.69
C ASP A 21 -2.78 -5.91 7.86
N SER A 22 -3.22 -6.89 7.07
CA SER A 22 -4.43 -6.77 6.24
C SER A 22 -5.71 -6.94 7.07
N ILE A 23 -6.80 -6.33 6.60
CA ILE A 23 -8.14 -6.57 7.17
C ILE A 23 -8.52 -8.01 6.84
N ASP A 24 -9.04 -8.75 7.82
CA ASP A 24 -9.65 -10.05 7.58
C ASP A 24 -11.13 -9.89 7.19
N PRO A 25 -11.50 -10.12 5.91
CA PRO A 25 -12.90 -10.09 5.51
C PRO A 25 -13.73 -11.25 6.09
N ARG A 26 -13.09 -12.31 6.67
CA ARG A 26 -13.67 -13.55 7.20
C ARG A 26 -14.70 -14.23 6.29
N GLY A 27 -14.40 -15.46 5.87
CA GLY A 27 -15.33 -16.25 5.06
C GLY A 27 -15.37 -15.83 3.57
N THR A 28 -14.32 -15.17 3.08
CA THR A 28 -14.14 -14.97 1.63
C THR A 28 -14.04 -16.31 0.94
N SER A 29 -14.93 -16.57 -0.01
CA SER A 29 -14.85 -17.77 -0.84
C SER A 29 -13.96 -17.55 -2.06
N MET A 30 -13.46 -18.63 -2.67
CA MET A 30 -12.76 -18.56 -3.96
C MET A 30 -13.64 -17.95 -5.06
N LYS A 31 -14.96 -18.09 -4.96
CA LYS A 31 -15.92 -17.45 -5.89
C LYS A 31 -15.90 -15.93 -5.75
N ASP A 32 -15.74 -15.40 -4.54
CA ASP A 32 -15.67 -13.96 -4.30
C ASP A 32 -14.35 -13.38 -4.80
N VAL A 33 -13.24 -14.11 -4.59
CA VAL A 33 -11.94 -13.78 -5.19
C VAL A 33 -12.06 -13.69 -6.71
N PHE A 34 -12.63 -14.71 -7.36
CA PHE A 34 -12.79 -14.74 -8.81
C PHE A 34 -13.65 -13.58 -9.34
N LYS A 35 -14.78 -13.30 -8.68
CA LYS A 35 -15.64 -12.16 -9.01
C LYS A 35 -14.90 -10.82 -8.88
N ASN A 36 -14.12 -10.64 -7.82
CA ASN A 36 -13.34 -9.43 -7.61
C ASN A 36 -12.29 -9.22 -8.69
N THR A 37 -11.59 -10.28 -9.12
CA THR A 37 -10.61 -10.21 -10.22
C THR A 37 -11.28 -9.84 -11.55
N ILE A 38 -12.46 -10.40 -11.86
CA ILE A 38 -13.22 -10.02 -13.06
C ILE A 38 -13.63 -8.55 -12.99
N ALA A 39 -14.24 -8.13 -11.88
CA ALA A 39 -14.71 -6.77 -11.69
C ALA A 39 -13.56 -5.74 -11.79
N ALA A 40 -12.41 -6.06 -11.21
CA ALA A 40 -11.22 -5.22 -11.35
C ALA A 40 -10.78 -5.12 -12.81
N THR A 41 -10.67 -6.25 -13.52
CA THR A 41 -10.21 -6.27 -14.92
C THR A 41 -11.14 -5.53 -15.87
N GLN A 42 -12.44 -5.48 -15.56
CA GLN A 42 -13.45 -4.74 -16.32
C GLN A 42 -13.56 -3.24 -15.94
N SER A 43 -12.84 -2.80 -14.91
CA SER A 43 -12.84 -1.41 -14.48
C SER A 43 -12.24 -0.50 -15.56
N ALA A 44 -12.95 0.57 -15.93
CA ALA A 44 -12.45 1.59 -16.86
C ALA A 44 -11.19 2.32 -16.34
N ASN A 45 -10.93 2.27 -15.03
CA ASN A 45 -9.76 2.87 -14.39
C ASN A 45 -8.61 1.86 -14.18
N GLY A 46 -8.81 0.60 -14.55
CA GLY A 46 -7.83 -0.46 -14.41
C GLY A 46 -6.85 -0.51 -15.58
N SER A 47 -5.58 -0.82 -15.30
CA SER A 47 -4.62 -1.15 -16.36
C SER A 47 -4.92 -2.53 -16.96
N HIS A 48 -4.99 -2.64 -18.29
CA HIS A 48 -5.13 -3.95 -18.95
C HIS A 48 -3.94 -4.89 -18.72
N LEU A 49 -2.76 -4.34 -18.37
CA LEU A 49 -1.55 -5.12 -18.13
C LEU A 49 -1.44 -5.57 -16.68
N PHE A 50 -1.73 -4.68 -15.72
CA PHE A 50 -1.45 -4.93 -14.30
C PHE A 50 -2.67 -5.38 -13.50
N THR A 51 -3.89 -5.05 -13.94
CA THR A 51 -5.11 -5.36 -13.17
C THR A 51 -5.37 -6.86 -13.00
N PRO A 52 -5.05 -7.75 -13.97
CA PRO A 52 -5.20 -9.19 -13.74
C PRO A 52 -4.26 -9.73 -12.66
N VAL A 53 -3.09 -9.10 -12.45
CA VAL A 53 -2.03 -9.62 -11.55
C VAL A 53 -2.13 -9.02 -10.15
N TRP A 54 -2.40 -7.71 -10.05
CA TRP A 54 -2.33 -6.96 -8.79
C TRP A 54 -3.28 -7.44 -7.67
N PRO A 55 -4.56 -7.79 -7.94
CA PRO A 55 -5.45 -8.33 -6.93
C PRO A 55 -5.05 -9.74 -6.47
N ILE A 56 -4.46 -10.54 -7.37
CA ILE A 56 -4.06 -11.92 -7.07
C ILE A 56 -3.03 -11.95 -5.96
N SER A 57 -2.08 -11.00 -5.97
CA SER A 57 -1.07 -10.83 -4.92
C SER A 57 -1.62 -10.40 -3.55
N TRP A 58 -2.92 -10.21 -3.37
CA TRP A 58 -3.48 -9.88 -2.04
C TRP A 58 -4.61 -10.81 -1.62
N ASN A 59 -5.19 -11.56 -2.56
CA ASN A 59 -6.25 -12.53 -2.28
C ASN A 59 -5.83 -13.64 -1.32
N TYR A 60 -4.53 -13.98 -1.27
CA TYR A 60 -4.02 -14.97 -0.31
C TYR A 60 -4.13 -14.49 1.15
N CYS A 61 -4.18 -13.18 1.42
CA CYS A 61 -4.30 -12.67 2.79
C CYS A 61 -5.67 -12.97 3.42
N SER A 62 -6.72 -13.12 2.61
CA SER A 62 -8.04 -13.57 3.08
C SER A 62 -8.03 -14.99 3.67
N PHE A 63 -7.02 -15.79 3.31
CA PHE A 63 -6.83 -17.16 3.81
C PHE A 63 -5.66 -17.28 4.78
N TRP A 64 -4.99 -16.16 5.08
CA TRP A 64 -3.85 -16.16 5.99
C TRP A 64 -4.34 -16.40 7.43
N PRO A 65 -3.74 -17.36 8.17
CA PRO A 65 -4.31 -17.84 9.43
C PRO A 65 -4.16 -16.86 10.60
N GLU A 66 -3.11 -16.03 10.58
CA GLU A 66 -2.72 -15.20 11.72
C GLU A 66 -2.90 -13.71 11.45
N ARG A 67 -3.09 -12.91 12.50
CA ARG A 67 -3.19 -11.45 12.41
C ARG A 67 -2.26 -10.77 13.40
N ALA A 68 -1.75 -9.60 13.03
CA ALA A 68 -0.89 -8.82 13.90
C ALA A 68 -1.69 -8.32 15.10
N MET A 69 -1.23 -8.66 16.31
CA MET A 69 -1.87 -8.21 17.56
C MET A 69 -1.73 -6.69 17.77
N GLU A 70 -0.64 -6.10 17.28
CA GLU A 70 -0.29 -4.69 17.50
C GLU A 70 -0.80 -3.76 16.38
N ARG A 71 -1.67 -4.26 15.50
CA ARG A 71 -2.17 -3.49 14.36
C ARG A 71 -2.99 -2.27 14.81
N TYR A 72 -2.48 -1.08 14.52
CA TYR A 72 -3.21 0.16 14.78
C TYR A 72 -4.14 0.51 13.61
N THR A 73 -5.45 0.35 13.82
CA THR A 73 -6.47 0.70 12.82
C THR A 73 -7.04 2.12 13.01
N GLY A 74 -6.46 2.90 13.90
CA GLY A 74 -7.00 4.19 14.34
C GLY A 74 -7.76 4.10 15.67
N PRO A 75 -8.38 5.21 16.12
CA PRO A 75 -8.50 6.49 15.40
C PRO A 75 -7.18 7.26 15.32
N PHE A 76 -6.85 7.83 14.17
CA PHE A 76 -5.62 8.64 13.99
C PHE A 76 -5.75 10.06 14.57
N ASN A 77 -6.34 10.18 15.76
CA ASN A 77 -6.68 11.45 16.41
C ASN A 77 -5.79 11.77 17.63
N LYS A 78 -4.66 11.07 17.79
CA LYS A 78 -3.70 11.35 18.86
C LYS A 78 -3.08 12.73 18.66
N THR A 79 -2.95 13.49 19.75
CA THR A 79 -2.19 14.74 19.76
C THR A 79 -0.72 14.42 19.54
N LEU A 80 -0.17 14.88 18.42
CA LEU A 80 1.23 14.67 18.08
C LEU A 80 2.06 15.84 18.61
N ALA A 81 3.29 15.56 19.05
CA ALA A 81 4.23 16.62 19.45
C ALA A 81 4.60 17.53 18.27
N ASN A 82 4.57 16.99 17.05
CA ASN A 82 4.84 17.70 15.80
C ASN A 82 3.86 17.25 14.72
N LYS A 83 3.61 18.12 13.74
CA LYS A 83 2.82 17.75 12.56
C LYS A 83 3.56 16.72 11.71
N VAL A 84 2.81 15.78 11.13
CA VAL A 84 3.33 14.79 10.18
C VAL A 84 3.29 15.35 8.77
N LEU A 85 4.42 15.23 8.07
CA LEU A 85 4.48 15.55 6.64
C LEU A 85 4.09 14.31 5.84
N ILE A 86 3.02 14.41 5.06
CA ILE A 86 2.63 13.41 4.07
C ILE A 86 3.16 13.91 2.72
N ALA A 87 4.11 13.20 2.12
CA ALA A 87 4.67 13.54 0.82
C ALA A 87 4.23 12.51 -0.22
N ASN A 88 3.69 12.97 -1.35
CA ASN A 88 3.27 12.09 -2.43
C ASN A 88 3.43 12.73 -3.81
N ASN A 89 3.58 11.92 -4.85
CA ASN A 89 3.66 12.38 -6.23
C ASN A 89 2.27 12.48 -6.85
N CYS A 90 2.07 13.40 -7.79
CA CYS A 90 0.79 13.52 -8.51
C CYS A 90 0.44 12.23 -9.28
N LEU A 91 1.44 11.52 -9.80
CA LEU A 91 1.29 10.26 -10.56
C LEU A 91 2.08 9.10 -9.91
N ASP A 92 1.68 8.72 -8.69
CA ASP A 92 2.18 7.55 -7.98
C ASP A 92 1.32 6.30 -8.27
N ALA A 93 1.91 5.28 -8.92
CA ALA A 93 1.21 4.06 -9.29
C ALA A 93 1.07 3.04 -8.15
N ALA A 94 1.89 3.11 -7.11
CA ALA A 94 1.86 2.16 -5.99
C ALA A 94 1.12 2.72 -4.77
N THR A 95 1.31 4.01 -4.48
CA THR A 95 0.62 4.73 -3.41
C THR A 95 -0.08 5.98 -3.96
N PRO A 96 -1.26 5.83 -4.60
CA PRO A 96 -1.91 6.94 -5.31
C PRO A 96 -2.22 8.16 -4.42
N LEU A 97 -2.15 9.36 -5.00
CA LEU A 97 -2.43 10.64 -4.33
C LEU A 97 -3.75 10.67 -3.57
N LYS A 98 -4.79 10.01 -4.09
CA LYS A 98 -6.08 9.90 -3.41
C LYS A 98 -5.96 9.26 -2.02
N GLY A 99 -5.06 8.28 -1.86
CA GLY A 99 -4.76 7.65 -0.57
C GLY A 99 -4.07 8.63 0.40
N ALA A 100 -3.09 9.39 -0.10
CA ALA A 100 -2.41 10.42 0.69
C ALA A 100 -3.38 11.55 1.13
N GLN A 101 -4.28 11.98 0.24
CA GLN A 101 -5.35 12.94 0.55
C GLN A 101 -6.32 12.39 1.61
N ALA A 102 -6.69 11.12 1.51
CA ALA A 102 -7.54 10.48 2.51
C ALA A 102 -6.86 10.43 3.89
N LEU A 103 -5.57 10.09 3.94
CA LEU A 103 -4.79 10.10 5.18
C LEU A 103 -4.69 11.52 5.78
N ALA A 104 -4.38 12.53 4.95
CA ALA A 104 -4.33 13.92 5.39
C ALA A 104 -5.67 14.38 5.99
N LYS A 105 -6.79 14.00 5.35
CA LYS A 105 -8.13 14.29 5.87
C LYS A 105 -8.41 13.58 7.21
N ILE A 106 -7.95 12.34 7.37
CA ILE A 106 -8.12 11.57 8.61
C ILE A 106 -7.30 12.19 9.75
N MET A 107 -6.09 12.66 9.47
CA MET A 107 -5.19 13.26 10.47
C MET A 107 -5.54 14.71 10.82
N GLY A 108 -6.27 15.42 9.94
CA GLY A 108 -6.69 16.81 10.16
C GLY A 108 -5.49 17.72 10.41
N ASP A 109 -5.58 18.55 11.46
CA ASP A 109 -4.54 19.54 11.80
C ASP A 109 -3.19 18.92 12.21
N ASN A 110 -3.15 17.60 12.47
CA ASN A 110 -1.93 16.88 12.81
C ASN A 110 -1.06 16.55 11.57
N ALA A 111 -1.52 16.82 10.35
CA ALA A 111 -0.75 16.54 9.15
C ALA A 111 -0.78 17.68 8.13
N ALA A 112 0.26 17.73 7.30
CA ALA A 112 0.31 18.55 6.09
C ALA A 112 0.64 17.65 4.89
N LEU A 113 -0.11 17.81 3.79
CA LEU A 113 0.14 17.09 2.54
C LEU A 113 0.95 17.98 1.59
N VAL A 114 2.10 17.48 1.15
CA VAL A 114 2.89 18.06 0.06
C VAL A 114 2.79 17.14 -1.15
N VAL A 115 2.36 17.72 -2.26
CA VAL A 115 2.28 17.04 -3.54
C VAL A 115 3.43 17.49 -4.42
N GLN A 116 4.17 16.53 -4.95
CA GLN A 116 5.23 16.76 -5.92
C GLN A 116 4.69 16.50 -7.33
N GLU A 117 5.00 17.41 -8.25
CA GLU A 117 4.73 17.19 -9.66
C GLU A 117 5.74 16.17 -10.21
N GLY A 118 5.28 14.95 -10.44
CA GLY A 118 6.17 13.87 -10.84
C GLY A 118 5.47 12.52 -10.98
N ILE A 119 6.17 11.61 -11.66
CA ILE A 119 5.76 10.23 -11.89
C ILE A 119 6.68 9.33 -11.06
N GLY A 120 6.09 8.35 -10.36
CA GLY A 120 6.83 7.31 -9.66
C GLY A 120 6.45 7.17 -8.18
N VAL A 121 7.08 6.20 -7.53
CA VAL A 121 6.77 5.78 -6.15
C VAL A 121 7.81 6.36 -5.20
N SER A 122 7.34 6.96 -4.09
CA SER A 122 8.17 7.38 -2.94
C SER A 122 9.45 8.15 -3.28
N ARG A 123 9.48 8.92 -4.37
CA ARG A 123 10.61 9.78 -4.68
C ARG A 123 10.37 11.12 -4.00
N ALA A 124 11.00 11.34 -2.85
CA ALA A 124 11.15 12.69 -2.30
C ALA A 124 12.31 13.38 -3.03
N VAL A 125 12.09 13.77 -4.27
CA VAL A 125 13.00 14.72 -4.92
C VAL A 125 12.42 16.07 -4.60
N MET A 126 12.97 16.72 -3.57
CA MET A 126 12.68 18.13 -3.33
C MET A 126 13.22 18.90 -4.53
N GLY A 127 12.35 19.10 -5.53
CA GLY A 127 12.67 19.82 -6.74
C GLY A 127 13.28 21.15 -6.36
N THR A 128 14.41 21.49 -6.96
CA THR A 128 15.00 22.82 -6.85
C THR A 128 14.02 23.82 -7.44
N TRP A 129 13.17 24.39 -6.59
CA TRP A 129 12.38 25.60 -6.87
C TRP A 129 13.31 26.83 -6.96
N LEU A 130 14.41 26.73 -7.70
CA LEU A 130 15.43 27.78 -7.84
C LEU A 130 16.00 27.94 -9.25
N ASP A 131 15.38 27.39 -10.30
CA ASP A 131 15.75 27.78 -11.67
C ASP A 131 14.48 28.14 -12.47
N TYR A 132 14.29 29.46 -12.62
CA TYR A 132 13.29 30.25 -13.38
C TYR A 132 11.95 30.58 -12.72
#